data_AF-A0A941WKU6-F1
#
_entry.id   AF-A0A941WKU6-F1
#
_cell.length_a   1.000
_cell.length_b   1.000
_cell.length_c   1.000
_cell.angle_alpha   90.00
_cell.angle_beta   90.00
_cell.angle_gamma   90.00
#
_symmetry.space_group_name_H-M   'P 1'
#
loop_
_entity.id
_entity.type
_entity.pdbx_description
1 polymer ?
#
loop_
_entity_poly.entity_id
_entity_poly.type
_entity_poly.pdbx_seq_one_letter_code
_entity_poly.pdbx_strand_id
1 'polypeptide(L)' 'MTRTLTILICVLAFLSHPVNAQPGFRVMSYNVENLFDTEDNPDKNDNDFLPSGNHHWTRGRYY' A
#
# COMPACT_ATOMS: atom_id res chain seq x y z
N MET A 1 28.24 47.41 -5.73
CA MET A 1 28.64 46.12 -5.14
C MET A 1 27.60 45.57 -4.19
N THR A 2 27.09 46.34 -3.23
CA THR A 2 26.07 45.88 -2.26
C THR A 2 24.77 45.40 -2.91
N ARG A 3 24.17 46.17 -3.83
CA ARG A 3 22.93 45.77 -4.53
C ARG A 3 23.08 44.46 -5.31
N THR A 4 24.20 44.27 -5.98
CA THR A 4 24.52 43.06 -6.75
C THR A 4 24.67 41.85 -5.83
N LEU A 5 25.32 42.04 -4.67
CA LEU A 5 25.47 41.01 -3.65
C LEU A 5 24.12 40.61 -3.04
N THR A 6 23.24 41.57 -2.75
CA THR A 6 21.90 41.29 -2.22
C THR A 6 21.07 40.46 -3.20
N ILE A 7 21.10 40.82 -4.49
CA ILE A 7 20.39 40.05 -5.54
C ILE A 7 20.93 38.63 -5.64
N LEU A 8 22.25 38.46 -5.61
CA LEU A 8 22.88 37.14 -5.64
C LEU A 8 22.45 36.27 -4.46
N ILE A 9 22.41 36.84 -3.24
CA ILE A 9 21.96 36.13 -2.03
C ILE A 9 20.49 35.72 -2.17
N CYS A 10 19.61 36.62 -2.66
CA CYS A 10 18.20 36.29 -2.86
C CYS A 10 18.00 35.15 -3.88
N VAL A 11 18.77 35.13 -4.97
CA VAL A 11 18.69 34.09 -5.99
C VAL A 11 19.17 32.74 -5.44
N LEU A 12 20.30 32.73 -4.73
CA LEU A 12 20.82 31.51 -4.12
C LEU A 12 19.88 30.93 -3.06
N ALA A 13 19.21 31.79 -2.29
CA ALA A 13 18.20 31.38 -1.31
C ALA A 13 16.93 30.81 -1.97
N PHE A 14 16.56 31.27 -3.16
CA PHE A 14 15.44 30.70 -3.91
C PHE A 14 15.77 29.33 -4.50
N LEU A 15 16.99 29.16 -5.02
CA LEU A 15 17.45 27.93 -5.66
C LEU A 15 17.73 26.77 -4.68
N SER A 16 17.83 27.04 -3.38
CA SER A 16 18.15 26.03 -2.37
C SER A 16 16.94 25.23 -1.86
N HIS A 17 15.72 25.50 -2.33
CA HIS A 17 14.53 24.79 -1.87
C HIS A 17 14.37 23.45 -2.60
N PRO A 18 14.28 22.32 -1.87
CA PRO A 18 14.01 21.04 -2.50
C PRO A 18 12.61 21.04 -3.11
N VAL A 19 12.53 20.74 -4.41
CA VAL A 19 11.25 20.58 -5.10
C VAL A 19 10.90 19.09 -5.09
N ASN A 20 9.84 18.73 -4.36
CA ASN A 20 9.30 17.38 -4.38
C ASN A 20 8.14 17.32 -5.38
N ALA A 21 8.29 16.54 -6.45
CA ALA A 21 7.25 16.41 -7.48
C ALA A 21 6.02 15.62 -6.98
N GLN A 22 6.23 14.67 -6.08
CA GLN A 22 5.19 13.78 -5.56
C GLN A 22 5.49 13.44 -4.09
N PRO A 23 4.48 13.38 -3.20
CA PRO A 23 4.67 12.80 -1.88
C PRO A 23 5.01 11.30 -1.99
N GLY A 24 5.74 10.77 -1.01
CA GLY A 24 5.95 9.33 -0.93
C GLY A 24 4.62 8.59 -0.74
N PHE A 25 4.45 7.45 -1.39
CA PHE A 25 3.30 6.56 -1.20
C PHE A 25 3.77 5.17 -0.78
N ARG A 26 2.89 4.43 -0.11
CA ARG A 26 3.17 3.08 0.38
C ARG A 26 2.12 2.11 -0.13
N VAL A 27 2.58 0.99 -0.66
CA VAL A 27 1.75 -0.16 -1.03
C VAL A 27 2.12 -1.31 -0.11
N MET A 28 1.12 -1.99 0.44
CA MET A 28 1.28 -3.15 1.30
C MET A 28 0.30 -4.23 0.86
N SER A 29 0.70 -5.50 0.99
CA SER A 29 -0.18 -6.66 0.85
C SER A 29 -0.12 -7.49 2.12
N TYR A 30 -1.25 -8.05 2.53
CA TYR A 30 -1.33 -8.96 3.66
C TYR A 30 -1.96 -10.28 3.21
N ASN A 31 -1.31 -11.40 3.52
CA ASN A 31 -1.87 -12.73 3.25
C ASN A 31 -2.88 -13.06 4.36
N VAL A 32 -4.11 -13.42 3.96
CA VAL A 32 -5.23 -13.75 4.85
C VAL A 32 -5.76 -15.17 4.64
N GLU A 33 -5.05 -16.03 3.92
CA GLU A 33 -5.55 -17.35 3.51
C GLU A 33 -5.93 -18.24 4.71
N ASN A 34 -5.26 -18.06 5.85
CA ASN A 34 -5.50 -18.81 7.08
C ASN A 34 -6.75 -18.38 7.88
N LEU A 35 -7.45 -17.32 7.44
CA LEU A 35 -8.67 -16.84 8.12
C LEU A 35 -9.94 -17.59 7.70
N PHE A 36 -9.86 -18.36 6.61
CA PHE A 36 -10.98 -19.11 6.07
C PHE A 36 -10.81 -20.59 6.36
N ASP A 37 -11.94 -21.30 6.45
CA ASP A 37 -12.01 -22.75 6.55
C ASP A 37 -12.92 -23.35 5.48
N THR A 38 -12.94 -24.68 5.41
CA THR A 38 -13.69 -25.43 4.39
C THR A 38 -15.07 -25.87 4.87
N GLU A 39 -15.54 -25.36 6.02
CA GLU A 39 -16.81 -25.73 6.63
C GLU A 39 -17.87 -24.65 6.35
N ASP A 40 -19.07 -25.07 5.96
CA ASP A 40 -20.17 -24.16 5.65
C ASP A 40 -20.68 -23.50 6.93
N ASN A 41 -20.73 -22.17 6.92
CA ASN A 41 -21.28 -21.38 8.01
C ASN A 41 -22.37 -20.44 7.49
N PRO A 42 -23.67 -20.73 7.75
CA PRO A 42 -24.77 -19.94 7.20
C PRO A 42 -24.83 -18.50 7.71
N ASP A 43 -24.14 -18.19 8.81
CA ASP A 43 -24.04 -16.83 9.37
C ASP A 43 -22.86 -16.04 8.79
N LYS A 44 -22.05 -16.65 7.91
CA LYS A 44 -20.91 -16.03 7.24
C LYS A 44 -21.08 -16.05 5.73
N ASN A 45 -20.35 -15.18 5.06
CA ASN A 45 -20.28 -15.15 3.60
C ASN A 45 -18.94 -15.76 3.14
N ASP A 46 -18.75 -17.05 3.39
CA ASP A 46 -17.51 -17.80 3.13
C ASP A 46 -17.69 -18.95 2.12
N ASN A 47 -18.85 -19.02 1.46
CA ASN A 47 -19.18 -20.04 0.45
C ASN A 47 -18.13 -20.20 -0.67
N ASP A 48 -17.44 -19.11 -1.04
CA ASP A 48 -16.37 -19.15 -2.04
C ASP A 48 -15.16 -19.99 -1.61
N PHE A 49 -14.94 -20.15 -0.30
CA PHE A 49 -13.85 -20.93 0.31
C PHE A 49 -14.26 -22.36 0.67
N LEU A 50 -15.46 -22.80 0.28
CA LEU A 50 -15.82 -24.20 0.35
C LEU A 50 -15.13 -25.01 -0.77
N PRO A 51 -15.00 -26.34 -0.64
CA PRO A 51 -14.45 -27.18 -1.71
C PRO A 51 -15.21 -27.08 -3.04
N SER A 52 -16.51 -26.81 -2.98
CA SER A 52 -17.38 -26.55 -4.15
C SER A 52 -17.47 -25.07 -4.53
N GLY A 53 -16.88 -24.17 -3.73
CA GLY A 53 -16.88 -22.73 -3.97
C GLY A 53 -15.89 -22.32 -5.05
N ASN A 54 -15.95 -21.06 -5.46
CA ASN A 54 -15.13 -20.52 -6.55
C ASN A 54 -13.62 -20.72 -6.32
N HIS A 55 -13.18 -20.68 -5.07
CA HIS A 55 -11.78 -20.84 -4.73
C HIS A 55 -11.35 -22.29 -4.53
N HIS A 56 -12.28 -23.26 -4.51
CA HIS A 56 -12.02 -24.69 -4.40
C HIS A 56 -11.09 -25.04 -3.22
N TRP A 57 -11.31 -24.42 -2.07
CA TRP A 57 -10.43 -24.55 -0.91
C TRP A 57 -10.45 -25.99 -0.39
N THR A 58 -9.30 -26.49 0.05
CA THR A 58 -9.16 -27.85 0.60
C THR A 58 -8.36 -27.80 1.90
N ARG A 59 -8.54 -28.82 2.75
CA ARG A 59 -7.80 -28.96 4.02
C ARG A 59 -6.28 -28.99 3.84
N GLY A 60 -5.77 -29.29 2.64
CA GLY A 60 -4.34 -29.22 2.33
C GLY A 60 -3.74 -27.81 2.42
N ARG A 61 -4.56 -26.76 2.50
CA ARG A 61 -4.06 -25.39 2.73
C ARG A 61 -3.52 -25.15 4.15
N TYR A 62 -3.79 -26.06 5.10
CA TYR A 62 -3.35 -25.94 6.49
C TYR A 62 -2.11 -26.76 6.85
N TYR A 63 -1.63 -27.63 5.94
CA TYR A 63 -0.59 -28.63 6.23
C TYR A 63 0.49 -28.66 5.14
#